data_AF-A0A8H9ZAC2-F1
#
_entry.id   AF-A0A8H9ZAC2-F1
#
_cell.length_a   1.000
_cell.length_b   1.000
_cell.length_c   1.000
_cell.angle_alpha   90.00
_cell.angle_beta   90.00
_cell.angle_gamma   90.00
#
_symmetry.space_group_name_H-M   'P 1'
#
loop_
_entity.id
_entity.type
_entity.pdbx_description
1 polymer ?
#
loop_
_entity_poly.entity_id
_entity_poly.type
_entity_poly.pdbx_seq_one_letter_code
_entity_poly.pdbx_strand_id
1 'polypeptide(L)'
;MNRKWTRLLTASLMALSVNAQAATLLVGSYTDNGSEGIYRYDFDSRSGQIDATPRQVVKSTSPSWLVLSADQRQLFAVNETPKGQVSSFSLGKQGEIKLLNQVPSQGDEPTHASLSHDQRYLFVANYAVAPDPGGSLVVIPVARDGKLKPVVQQARHAPSKVNPERQAGAHVHSLVLSPDGRHLYASDLGADKVFIYRYDGASPEHPLSPAIPPAVDLPPGSGPRHLLFDAKGRHAYLTLEMSAEVVVFDVQDGALTERQRLPLTESTDAAAKAAGGLHLSADGRFLYVSNRGTANEIVVYAVGKDDGRLTLLQRRSVEGDHPREFALDPDGNYLLVANQKSNQIVVMRRDPRSGKLGETVQKLPQQAPSDLKFLE
;
A
#
# COMPACT_ATOMS: atom_id res chain seq x y z
N MET A 1 39.91 31.04 62.95
CA MET A 1 39.20 31.31 61.67
C MET A 1 39.21 30.04 60.83
N ASN A 2 38.15 29.21 60.85
CA ASN A 2 38.00 28.09 59.92
C ASN A 2 36.53 28.02 59.49
N ARG A 3 36.24 28.57 58.30
CA ARG A 3 34.91 28.61 57.70
C ARG A 3 34.61 27.26 57.03
N LYS A 4 33.55 26.58 57.50
CA LYS A 4 32.93 25.45 56.83
C LYS A 4 32.26 25.94 55.54
N TRP A 5 32.54 25.28 54.42
CA TRP A 5 31.84 25.48 53.15
C TRP A 5 30.87 24.32 52.95
N THR A 6 29.59 24.56 53.16
CA THR A 6 28.52 23.64 52.79
C THR A 6 28.18 23.89 51.32
N ARG A 7 28.53 22.97 50.42
CA ARG A 7 28.07 23.03 49.02
C ARG A 7 26.65 22.47 48.96
N LEU A 8 25.67 23.35 48.74
CA LEU A 8 24.32 22.96 48.31
C LEU A 8 24.40 22.49 46.86
N LEU A 9 24.17 21.20 46.62
CA LEU A 9 23.85 20.68 45.30
C LEU A 9 22.37 20.99 45.04
N THR A 10 22.10 22.02 44.23
CA THR A 10 20.80 22.19 43.57
C THR A 10 20.71 21.18 42.42
N ALA A 11 19.94 20.11 42.62
CA ALA A 11 19.55 19.21 41.54
C ALA A 11 18.47 19.91 40.70
N SER A 12 18.86 20.40 39.52
CA SER A 12 17.91 20.87 38.52
C SER A 12 17.21 19.65 37.91
N LEU A 13 15.94 19.45 38.25
CA LEU A 13 15.07 18.58 37.45
C LEU A 13 14.89 19.24 36.08
N MET A 14 15.63 18.76 35.08
CA MET A 14 15.21 18.94 33.69
C MET A 14 13.95 18.09 33.50
N ALA A 15 12.80 18.74 33.49
CA ALA A 15 11.60 18.15 32.93
C ALA A 15 11.87 17.91 31.44
N LEU A 16 12.18 16.66 31.09
CA LEU A 16 12.09 16.18 29.73
C LEU A 16 10.63 16.36 29.32
N SER A 17 10.32 17.44 28.61
CA SER A 17 9.08 17.54 27.85
C SER A 17 9.11 16.43 26.80
N VAL A 18 8.51 15.30 27.14
CA VAL A 18 8.13 14.27 26.18
C VAL A 18 7.08 14.93 25.29
N ASN A 19 7.53 15.59 24.22
CA ASN A 19 6.63 16.03 23.17
C ASN A 19 5.86 14.79 22.72
N ALA A 20 4.54 14.82 22.88
CA ALA A 20 3.67 13.83 22.30
C ALA A 20 3.90 13.87 20.79
N GLN A 21 4.50 12.81 20.25
CA GLN A 21 4.77 12.71 18.82
C GLN A 21 3.45 12.29 18.16
N ALA A 22 2.57 13.27 17.94
CA ALA A 22 1.34 13.06 17.19
C ALA A 22 1.70 12.92 15.71
N ALA A 23 1.29 11.82 15.08
CA ALA A 23 1.42 11.61 13.65
C ALA A 23 0.10 11.97 12.94
N THR A 24 0.17 12.34 11.67
CA THR A 24 -1.03 12.55 10.85
C THR A 24 -1.34 11.28 10.06
N LEU A 25 -2.55 10.76 10.19
CA LEU A 25 -3.05 9.61 9.43
C LEU A 25 -4.00 10.08 8.33
N LEU A 26 -3.72 9.69 7.10
CA LEU A 26 -4.61 9.82 5.94
C LEU A 26 -5.34 8.50 5.69
N VAL A 27 -6.63 8.60 5.39
CA VAL A 27 -7.48 7.44 5.09
C VAL A 27 -8.17 7.64 3.74
N GLY A 28 -7.90 6.72 2.80
CA GLY A 28 -8.65 6.57 1.56
C GLY A 28 -9.89 5.71 1.76
N SER A 29 -10.90 5.87 0.91
CA SER A 29 -12.16 5.13 1.04
C SER A 29 -12.92 4.95 -0.27
N TYR A 30 -13.89 4.03 -0.26
CA TYR A 30 -14.95 3.98 -1.26
C TYR A 30 -16.14 4.85 -0.82
N THR A 31 -16.73 5.60 -1.75
CA THR A 31 -17.80 6.56 -1.42
C THR A 31 -19.22 6.06 -1.68
N ASP A 32 -19.39 4.84 -2.20
CA ASP A 32 -20.71 4.30 -2.55
C ASP A 32 -21.61 4.07 -1.31
N ASN A 33 -21.00 3.92 -0.13
CA ASN A 33 -21.69 3.61 1.13
C ASN A 33 -21.52 4.71 2.19
N GLY A 34 -21.58 5.98 1.79
CA GLY A 34 -21.68 7.12 2.71
C GLY A 34 -20.35 7.71 3.21
N SER A 35 -19.21 7.19 2.76
CA SER A 35 -17.92 7.88 2.92
C SER A 35 -17.89 9.14 2.06
N GLU A 36 -17.26 10.22 2.53
CA GLU A 36 -17.18 11.49 1.79
C GLU A 36 -15.92 11.60 0.91
N GLY A 37 -14.89 10.78 1.17
CA GLY A 37 -13.64 10.78 0.42
C GLY A 37 -12.44 10.56 1.33
N ILE A 38 -11.47 11.48 1.30
CA ILE A 38 -10.21 11.35 2.06
C ILE A 38 -10.39 11.96 3.45
N TYR A 39 -9.95 11.25 4.48
CA TYR A 39 -9.99 11.74 5.86
C TYR A 39 -8.58 11.96 6.39
N ARG A 40 -8.38 13.04 7.14
CA ARG A 40 -7.15 13.34 7.87
C ARG A 40 -7.44 13.28 9.36
N TYR A 41 -6.73 12.42 10.07
CA TYR A 41 -6.83 12.23 11.51
C TYR A 41 -5.51 12.52 12.21
N ASP A 42 -5.59 12.83 13.49
CA ASP A 42 -4.45 12.76 14.39
C ASP A 42 -4.33 11.34 14.95
N PHE A 43 -3.09 10.86 15.08
CA PHE A 43 -2.75 9.59 15.69
C PHE A 43 -1.73 9.80 16.82
N ASP A 44 -2.04 9.32 18.02
CA ASP A 44 -1.12 9.35 19.16
C ASP A 44 -0.29 8.06 19.20
N SER A 45 0.94 8.12 18.69
CA SER A 45 1.85 6.96 18.62
C SER A 45 2.23 6.37 19.99
N ARG A 46 1.93 7.06 21.10
CA ARG A 46 2.17 6.50 22.45
C ARG A 46 1.06 5.56 22.90
N SER A 47 -0.19 5.88 22.55
CA SER A 47 -1.37 5.12 22.97
C SER A 47 -1.91 4.22 21.86
N GLY A 48 -1.63 4.54 20.60
CA GLY A 48 -2.20 3.90 19.42
C GLY A 48 -3.63 4.36 19.13
N GLN A 49 -4.05 5.51 19.66
CA GLN A 49 -5.39 6.04 19.44
C GLN A 49 -5.39 7.02 18.26
N ILE A 50 -6.35 6.82 17.35
CA ILE A 50 -6.76 7.79 16.34
C ILE A 50 -7.81 8.71 16.97
N ASP A 51 -7.72 10.03 16.77
CA ASP A 51 -8.79 10.94 17.19
C ASP A 51 -10.10 10.57 16.48
N ALA A 52 -11.21 10.48 17.22
CA ALA A 52 -12.51 10.13 16.64
C ALA A 52 -13.04 11.21 15.68
N THR A 53 -12.58 12.46 15.83
CA THR A 53 -12.96 13.56 14.94
C THR A 53 -11.86 13.82 13.92
N PRO A 54 -12.13 13.69 12.61
CA PRO A 54 -11.13 14.02 11.60
C PRO A 54 -10.80 15.52 11.64
N ARG A 55 -9.52 15.84 11.53
CA ARG A 55 -9.02 17.21 11.34
C ARG A 55 -9.45 17.79 10.00
N GLN A 56 -9.70 16.94 9.02
CA GLN A 56 -10.21 17.35 7.71
C GLN A 56 -10.93 16.18 7.02
N VAL A 57 -11.99 16.51 6.29
CA VAL A 57 -12.65 15.61 5.33
C VAL A 57 -12.59 16.27 3.96
N VAL A 58 -12.00 15.59 2.98
CA VAL A 58 -11.86 16.07 1.60
C VAL A 58 -12.84 15.30 0.73
N LYS A 59 -13.82 16.01 0.18
CA LYS A 59 -14.79 15.43 -0.73
C LYS A 59 -14.11 14.97 -2.02
N SER A 60 -14.16 13.68 -2.29
CA SER A 60 -13.59 13.04 -3.47
C SER A 60 -14.28 11.70 -3.69
N THR A 61 -14.63 11.37 -4.93
CA THR A 61 -15.32 10.10 -5.23
C THR A 61 -14.32 8.94 -5.21
N SER A 62 -14.62 7.91 -4.41
CA SER A 62 -13.85 6.67 -4.21
C SER A 62 -12.33 6.81 -4.28
N PRO A 63 -11.69 7.67 -3.46
CA PRO A 63 -10.24 7.81 -3.39
C PRO A 63 -9.60 6.57 -2.74
N SER A 64 -9.57 5.46 -3.46
CA SER A 64 -9.36 4.14 -2.85
C SER A 64 -7.90 3.83 -2.51
N TRP A 65 -6.96 4.50 -3.18
CA TRP A 65 -5.51 4.37 -2.99
C TRP A 65 -4.84 5.75 -3.01
N LEU A 66 -3.95 5.99 -2.04
CA LEU A 66 -3.25 7.25 -1.83
C LEU A 66 -1.75 7.09 -2.10
N VAL A 67 -1.13 8.11 -2.71
CA VAL A 67 0.31 8.16 -2.96
C VAL A 67 0.85 9.51 -2.52
N LEU A 68 1.85 9.52 -1.64
CA LEU A 68 2.55 10.73 -1.23
C LEU A 68 3.76 10.96 -2.12
N SER A 69 4.05 12.23 -2.46
CA SER A 69 5.36 12.59 -2.99
C SER A 69 6.44 12.37 -1.95
N ALA A 70 7.69 12.20 -2.39
CA ALA A 70 8.83 11.95 -1.49
C ALA A 70 9.05 13.07 -0.45
N ASP A 71 8.70 14.31 -0.79
CA ASP A 71 8.76 15.46 0.12
C ASP A 71 7.47 15.69 0.93
N GLN A 72 6.47 14.81 0.75
CA GLN A 72 5.15 14.85 1.35
C GLN A 72 4.42 16.19 1.19
N ARG A 73 4.66 16.89 0.06
CA ARG A 73 3.95 18.12 -0.30
C ARG A 73 2.82 17.89 -1.30
N GLN A 74 2.77 16.73 -1.92
CA GLN A 74 1.73 16.34 -2.84
C GLN A 74 1.13 15.01 -2.41
N LEU A 75 -0.18 14.91 -2.57
CA LEU A 75 -0.96 13.70 -2.40
C LEU A 75 -1.65 13.41 -3.73
N PHE A 76 -1.54 12.19 -4.21
CA PHE A 76 -2.28 11.68 -5.35
C PHE A 76 -3.28 10.64 -4.87
N ALA A 77 -4.46 10.61 -5.47
CA ALA A 77 -5.46 9.59 -5.20
C ALA A 77 -5.99 9.04 -6.51
N VAL A 78 -6.07 7.72 -6.63
CA VAL A 78 -6.88 7.09 -7.67
C VAL A 78 -8.35 7.20 -7.28
N ASN A 79 -9.21 7.51 -8.24
CA ASN A 79 -10.65 7.54 -8.04
C ASN A 79 -11.25 6.31 -8.73
N GLU A 80 -11.49 5.27 -7.92
CA GLU A 80 -11.84 3.92 -8.38
C GLU A 80 -13.32 3.84 -8.75
N THR A 81 -13.65 4.37 -9.91
CA THR A 81 -14.99 4.37 -10.50
C THR A 81 -14.94 3.90 -11.95
N PRO A 82 -16.09 3.54 -12.55
CA PRO A 82 -16.21 3.53 -14.01
C PRO A 82 -15.80 4.90 -14.57
N LYS A 83 -15.12 4.93 -15.73
CA LYS A 83 -14.43 6.12 -16.27
C LYS A 83 -13.51 6.73 -15.22
N GLY A 84 -12.57 5.93 -14.76
CA GLY A 84 -11.72 6.22 -13.62
C GLY A 84 -10.91 7.50 -13.76
N GLN A 85 -10.69 8.17 -12.64
CA GLN A 85 -9.97 9.45 -12.58
C GLN A 85 -8.76 9.33 -11.63
N VAL A 86 -7.88 10.30 -11.69
CA VAL A 86 -6.78 10.47 -10.74
C VAL A 86 -6.76 11.92 -10.30
N SER A 87 -6.78 12.14 -8.99
CA SER A 87 -6.76 13.46 -8.37
C SER A 87 -5.39 13.76 -7.79
N SER A 88 -4.95 15.01 -7.93
CA SER A 88 -3.76 15.54 -7.26
C SER A 88 -4.14 16.64 -6.29
N PHE A 89 -3.50 16.64 -5.13
CA PHE A 89 -3.72 17.56 -4.03
C PHE A 89 -2.38 18.09 -3.52
N SER A 90 -2.33 19.36 -3.15
CA SER A 90 -1.23 19.92 -2.36
C SER A 90 -1.47 19.63 -0.88
N LEU A 91 -0.40 19.35 -0.16
CA LEU A 91 -0.36 19.23 1.30
C LEU A 91 0.27 20.47 1.92
N GLY A 92 -0.47 21.13 2.81
CA GLY A 92 0.02 22.24 3.62
C GLY A 92 1.01 21.78 4.69
N LYS A 93 1.71 22.72 5.34
CA LYS A 93 2.68 22.43 6.41
C LYS A 93 2.10 21.68 7.61
N GLN A 94 0.79 21.81 7.83
CA GLN A 94 0.05 21.11 8.90
C GLN A 94 -0.72 19.89 8.35
N GLY A 95 -0.40 19.44 7.13
CA GLY A 95 -1.08 18.34 6.45
C GLY A 95 -2.39 18.73 5.77
N GLU A 96 -2.71 20.02 5.63
CA GLU A 96 -3.97 20.48 5.01
C GLU A 96 -4.03 20.02 3.56
N ILE A 97 -5.07 19.28 3.18
CA ILE A 97 -5.20 18.72 1.83
C ILE A 97 -6.03 19.68 0.97
N LYS A 98 -5.50 20.09 -0.18
CA LYS A 98 -6.22 20.95 -1.14
C LYS A 98 -6.09 20.42 -2.55
N LEU A 99 -7.22 20.21 -3.23
CA LEU A 99 -7.26 19.76 -4.62
C LEU A 99 -6.53 20.74 -5.55
N LEU A 100 -5.64 20.20 -6.39
CA LEU A 100 -4.93 20.93 -7.45
C LEU A 100 -5.61 20.73 -8.80
N ASN A 101 -5.75 19.47 -9.23
CA ASN A 101 -6.48 19.10 -10.43
C ASN A 101 -6.86 17.62 -10.42
N GLN A 102 -7.67 17.22 -11.39
CA GLN A 102 -8.06 15.84 -11.65
C GLN A 102 -7.93 15.57 -13.16
N VAL A 103 -7.49 14.36 -13.52
CA VAL A 103 -7.34 13.91 -14.91
C VAL A 103 -7.95 12.52 -15.10
N PRO A 104 -8.41 12.17 -16.32
CA PRO A 104 -8.84 10.81 -16.62
C PRO A 104 -7.67 9.84 -16.59
N SER A 105 -7.90 8.67 -15.99
CA SER A 105 -6.96 7.54 -16.00
C SER A 105 -6.94 6.80 -17.35
N GLN A 106 -7.87 7.13 -18.26
CA GLN A 106 -8.09 6.44 -19.54
C GLN A 106 -8.38 4.92 -19.39
N GLY A 107 -8.93 4.52 -18.24
CA GLY A 107 -9.47 3.19 -17.98
C GLY A 107 -10.54 3.25 -16.89
N ASP A 108 -11.03 2.08 -16.51
CA ASP A 108 -12.03 1.92 -15.47
C ASP A 108 -11.39 1.40 -14.18
N GLU A 109 -11.92 1.86 -13.05
CA GLU A 109 -11.54 1.44 -11.69
C GLU A 109 -10.01 1.43 -11.45
N PRO A 110 -9.31 2.58 -11.52
CA PRO A 110 -7.92 2.66 -11.10
C PRO A 110 -7.82 2.34 -9.62
N THR A 111 -7.08 1.28 -9.27
CA THR A 111 -7.07 0.72 -7.91
C THR A 111 -5.72 0.87 -7.20
N HIS A 112 -4.67 1.24 -7.93
CA HIS A 112 -3.33 1.44 -7.38
C HIS A 112 -2.56 2.46 -8.19
N ALA A 113 -1.67 3.20 -7.52
CA ALA A 113 -0.70 4.06 -8.18
C ALA A 113 0.64 4.08 -7.44
N SER A 114 1.72 4.41 -8.15
CA SER A 114 3.03 4.66 -7.58
C SER A 114 3.77 5.76 -8.35
N LEU A 115 4.66 6.46 -7.67
CA LEU A 115 5.50 7.49 -8.29
C LEU A 115 6.82 6.89 -8.76
N SER A 116 7.28 7.41 -9.89
CA SER A 116 8.70 7.32 -10.26
C SER A 116 9.59 7.97 -9.20
N HIS A 117 10.79 7.45 -8.99
CA HIS A 117 11.73 7.99 -7.98
C HIS A 117 12.12 9.45 -8.26
N ASP A 118 12.19 9.84 -9.53
CA ASP A 118 12.45 11.22 -9.95
C ASP A 118 11.21 12.14 -9.82
N GLN A 119 10.08 11.61 -9.34
CA GLN A 119 8.81 12.30 -9.12
C GLN A 119 8.18 12.87 -10.40
N ARG A 120 8.62 12.44 -11.59
CA ARG A 120 8.16 13.02 -12.87
C ARG A 120 6.92 12.34 -13.44
N TYR A 121 6.64 11.12 -13.01
CA TYR A 121 5.52 10.31 -13.48
C TYR A 121 4.85 9.58 -12.34
N LEU A 122 3.52 9.52 -12.43
CA LEU A 122 2.66 8.64 -11.65
C LEU A 122 2.23 7.49 -12.56
N PHE A 123 2.51 6.26 -12.14
CA PHE A 123 2.05 5.04 -12.79
C PHE A 123 0.72 4.64 -12.16
N VAL A 124 -0.30 4.36 -12.96
CA VAL A 124 -1.65 4.03 -12.47
C VAL A 124 -2.14 2.70 -13.05
N ALA A 125 -2.61 1.83 -12.16
CA ALA A 125 -3.17 0.52 -12.46
C ALA A 125 -4.69 0.63 -12.60
N ASN A 126 -5.21 0.57 -13.82
CA ASN A 126 -6.63 0.43 -14.10
C ASN A 126 -7.02 -1.06 -13.98
N TYR A 127 -7.84 -1.40 -13.00
CA TYR A 127 -8.26 -2.78 -12.77
C TYR A 127 -9.30 -3.23 -13.80
N ALA A 128 -10.30 -2.38 -14.08
CA ALA A 128 -11.46 -2.62 -14.94
C ALA A 128 -12.21 -3.93 -14.62
N VAL A 129 -13.33 -3.87 -13.90
CA VAL A 129 -14.12 -5.09 -13.58
C VAL A 129 -14.67 -5.75 -14.85
N ALA A 130 -15.02 -4.95 -15.87
CA ALA A 130 -15.46 -5.47 -17.16
C ALA A 130 -14.27 -6.07 -17.95
N PRO A 131 -14.45 -7.24 -18.60
CA PRO A 131 -13.37 -7.92 -19.29
C PRO A 131 -12.90 -7.24 -20.59
N ASP A 132 -13.73 -6.35 -21.15
CA ASP A 132 -13.45 -5.60 -22.39
C ASP A 132 -13.75 -4.11 -22.18
N PRO A 133 -12.77 -3.20 -22.36
CA PRO A 133 -11.41 -3.45 -22.85
C PRO A 133 -10.46 -4.07 -21.82
N GLY A 134 -10.94 -4.35 -20.60
CA GLY A 134 -10.14 -4.88 -19.50
C GLY A 134 -9.20 -3.83 -18.88
N GLY A 135 -8.36 -4.30 -17.97
CA GLY A 135 -7.40 -3.51 -17.23
C GLY A 135 -6.25 -2.99 -18.08
N SER A 136 -5.58 -1.97 -17.57
CA SER A 136 -4.43 -1.35 -18.23
C SER A 136 -3.48 -0.71 -17.24
N LEU A 137 -2.24 -0.53 -17.66
CA LEU A 137 -1.28 0.38 -17.06
C LEU A 137 -1.36 1.71 -17.80
N VAL A 138 -1.33 2.83 -17.07
CA VAL A 138 -1.11 4.16 -17.67
C VAL A 138 0.00 4.94 -16.99
N VAL A 139 0.62 5.85 -17.74
CA VAL A 139 1.67 6.74 -17.27
C VAL A 139 1.23 8.19 -17.38
N ILE A 140 1.21 8.88 -16.24
CA ILE A 140 0.73 10.25 -16.10
C ILE A 140 1.90 11.14 -15.68
N PRO A 141 2.31 12.13 -16.49
CA PRO A 141 3.35 13.06 -16.07
C PRO A 141 2.87 13.96 -14.92
N VAL A 142 3.76 14.21 -13.96
CA VAL A 142 3.57 15.10 -12.82
C VAL A 142 4.35 16.38 -13.08
N ALA A 143 3.66 17.53 -13.06
CA ALA A 143 4.29 18.83 -13.19
C ALA A 143 4.99 19.23 -11.88
N ARG A 144 5.93 20.19 -11.95
CA ARG A 144 6.69 20.68 -10.77
C ARG A 144 5.81 21.28 -9.68
N ASP A 145 4.62 21.79 -10.04
CA ASP A 145 3.63 22.31 -9.11
C ASP A 145 2.70 21.23 -8.54
N GLY A 146 2.95 19.95 -8.87
CA GLY A 146 2.16 18.79 -8.43
C GLY A 146 1.00 18.44 -9.34
N LYS A 147 0.67 19.27 -10.34
CA LYS A 147 -0.47 18.99 -11.23
C LYS A 147 -0.21 17.80 -12.13
N LEU A 148 -1.23 16.97 -12.31
CA LEU A 148 -1.21 15.86 -13.27
C LEU A 148 -1.44 16.39 -14.69
N LYS A 149 -0.69 15.87 -15.65
CA LYS A 149 -0.88 16.12 -17.08
C LYS A 149 -1.71 14.99 -17.73
N PRO A 150 -2.14 15.12 -19.00
CA PRO A 150 -2.76 13.99 -19.70
C PRO A 150 -1.84 12.76 -19.74
N VAL A 151 -2.45 11.57 -19.78
CA VAL A 151 -1.75 10.29 -19.99
C VAL A 151 -0.88 10.37 -21.24
N VAL A 152 0.39 9.94 -21.14
CA VAL A 152 1.34 9.88 -22.26
C VAL A 152 1.53 8.48 -22.80
N GLN A 153 1.27 7.45 -21.99
CA GLN A 153 1.43 6.06 -22.38
C GLN A 153 0.39 5.18 -21.71
N GLN A 154 -0.15 4.21 -22.44
CA GLN A 154 -1.04 3.16 -21.95
C GLN A 154 -0.56 1.80 -22.49
N ALA A 155 -0.58 0.78 -21.63
CA ALA A 155 -0.29 -0.60 -22.00
C ALA A 155 -1.42 -1.52 -21.50
N ARG A 156 -1.74 -2.54 -22.30
CA ARG A 156 -2.73 -3.58 -21.98
C ARG A 156 -2.06 -4.94 -22.06
N HIS A 157 -2.58 -5.88 -21.31
CA HIS A 157 -2.08 -7.25 -21.26
C HIS A 157 -3.10 -8.23 -21.84
N ALA A 158 -2.63 -9.43 -22.17
CA ALA A 158 -3.52 -10.53 -22.53
C ALA A 158 -3.96 -11.28 -21.25
N PRO A 159 -5.25 -11.59 -21.09
CA PRO A 159 -5.73 -12.41 -19.97
C PRO A 159 -5.29 -13.87 -20.09
N SER A 160 -5.25 -14.57 -18.95
CA SER A 160 -4.99 -16.01 -18.90
C SER A 160 -6.22 -16.83 -19.30
N LYS A 161 -7.43 -16.31 -19.08
CA LYS A 161 -8.72 -16.98 -19.29
C LYS A 161 -8.90 -18.27 -18.49
N VAL A 162 -8.11 -18.48 -17.44
CA VAL A 162 -8.18 -19.66 -16.58
C VAL A 162 -9.47 -19.64 -15.75
N ASN A 163 -9.75 -18.52 -15.09
CA ASN A 163 -11.03 -18.28 -14.44
C ASN A 163 -11.96 -17.44 -15.36
N PRO A 164 -13.12 -17.96 -15.78
CA PRO A 164 -13.99 -17.28 -16.73
C PRO A 164 -14.68 -16.04 -16.17
N GLU A 165 -14.73 -15.87 -14.85
CA GLU A 165 -15.38 -14.71 -14.21
C GLU A 165 -14.37 -13.61 -13.86
N ARG A 166 -13.20 -14.00 -13.36
CA ARG A 166 -12.19 -13.10 -12.78
C ARG A 166 -10.98 -12.85 -13.67
N GLN A 167 -10.84 -13.62 -14.76
CA GLN A 167 -9.67 -13.58 -15.65
C GLN A 167 -10.08 -13.65 -17.13
N ALA A 168 -11.33 -13.25 -17.45
CA ALA A 168 -11.78 -13.10 -18.83
C ALA A 168 -11.14 -11.88 -19.52
N GLY A 169 -10.73 -10.88 -18.75
CA GLY A 169 -9.94 -9.71 -19.19
C GLY A 169 -8.68 -9.54 -18.34
N ALA A 170 -7.78 -8.67 -18.79
CA ALA A 170 -6.64 -8.23 -17.99
C ALA A 170 -7.14 -7.44 -16.78
N HIS A 171 -6.43 -7.47 -15.65
CA HIS A 171 -6.77 -6.73 -14.44
C HIS A 171 -5.50 -6.29 -13.72
N VAL A 172 -4.86 -5.22 -14.20
CA VAL A 172 -3.65 -4.67 -13.57
C VAL A 172 -4.02 -4.13 -12.19
N HIS A 173 -3.43 -4.72 -11.14
CA HIS A 173 -3.81 -4.41 -9.75
C HIS A 173 -2.73 -3.63 -9.01
N SER A 174 -1.45 -3.74 -9.36
CA SER A 174 -0.39 -2.90 -8.78
C SER A 174 0.73 -2.61 -9.76
N LEU A 175 1.36 -1.45 -9.56
CA LEU A 175 2.51 -0.98 -10.32
C LEU A 175 3.58 -0.53 -9.34
N VAL A 176 4.75 -1.14 -9.36
CA VAL A 176 5.82 -0.84 -8.39
C VAL A 176 7.15 -0.71 -9.10
N LEU A 177 7.80 0.44 -8.94
CA LEU A 177 9.13 0.69 -9.47
C LEU A 177 10.17 -0.01 -8.56
N SER A 178 11.16 -0.67 -9.15
CA SER A 178 12.27 -1.27 -8.41
C SER A 178 13.03 -0.20 -7.61
N PRO A 179 13.67 -0.56 -6.49
CA PRO A 179 14.47 0.36 -5.68
C PRO A 179 15.61 1.08 -6.45
N ASP A 180 16.15 0.46 -7.49
CA ASP A 180 17.15 1.09 -8.38
C ASP A 180 16.55 2.07 -9.40
N GLY A 181 15.23 2.16 -9.47
CA GLY A 181 14.48 3.03 -10.36
C GLY A 181 14.49 2.60 -11.83
N ARG A 182 14.88 1.36 -12.17
CA ARG A 182 15.09 0.95 -13.57
C ARG A 182 13.98 0.09 -14.17
N HIS A 183 13.20 -0.59 -13.34
CA HIS A 183 12.17 -1.52 -13.79
C HIS A 183 10.84 -1.28 -13.08
N LEU A 184 9.75 -1.19 -13.83
CA LEU A 184 8.39 -1.12 -13.31
C LEU A 184 7.72 -2.48 -13.43
N TYR A 185 7.18 -2.98 -12.32
CA TYR A 185 6.53 -4.28 -12.23
C TYR A 185 5.02 -4.09 -12.16
N ALA A 186 4.31 -4.72 -13.09
CA ALA A 186 2.86 -4.66 -13.18
C ALA A 186 2.25 -6.02 -12.86
N SER A 187 1.68 -6.15 -11.67
CA SER A 187 0.94 -7.34 -11.26
C SER A 187 -0.42 -7.34 -11.93
N ASP A 188 -0.70 -8.33 -12.76
CA ASP A 188 -1.96 -8.45 -13.47
C ASP A 188 -2.71 -9.71 -13.02
N LEU A 189 -3.78 -9.50 -12.26
CA LEU A 189 -4.62 -10.55 -11.72
C LEU A 189 -5.26 -11.37 -12.84
N GLY A 190 -5.70 -10.70 -13.91
CA GLY A 190 -6.37 -11.31 -15.05
C GLY A 190 -5.44 -12.15 -15.93
N ALA A 191 -4.14 -11.90 -15.88
CA ALA A 191 -3.15 -12.53 -16.74
C ALA A 191 -2.33 -13.66 -16.09
N ASP A 192 -2.43 -13.86 -14.76
CA ASP A 192 -1.53 -14.74 -14.00
C ASP A 192 -0.04 -14.42 -14.23
N LYS A 193 0.28 -13.13 -14.37
CA LYS A 193 1.63 -12.64 -14.67
C LYS A 193 1.98 -11.40 -13.87
N VAL A 194 3.27 -11.24 -13.60
CA VAL A 194 3.85 -9.92 -13.33
C VAL A 194 4.60 -9.50 -14.59
N PHE A 195 4.13 -8.45 -15.26
CA PHE A 195 4.83 -7.85 -16.40
C PHE A 195 5.93 -6.92 -15.93
N ILE A 196 7.03 -6.86 -16.67
CA ILE A 196 8.23 -6.12 -16.31
C ILE A 196 8.56 -5.15 -17.44
N TYR A 197 8.64 -3.87 -17.09
CA TYR A 197 8.96 -2.79 -18.02
C TYR A 197 10.28 -2.14 -17.60
N ARG A 198 11.15 -1.83 -18.55
CA ARG A 198 12.24 -0.87 -18.35
C ARG A 198 11.64 0.53 -18.26
N TYR A 199 12.08 1.29 -17.27
CA TYR A 199 11.73 2.69 -17.11
C TYR A 199 12.86 3.58 -17.62
N ASP A 200 12.52 4.51 -18.51
CA ASP A 200 13.37 5.59 -18.98
C ASP A 200 12.65 6.92 -18.75
N GLY A 201 12.95 7.57 -17.62
CA GLY A 201 12.39 8.88 -17.29
C GLY A 201 12.80 9.99 -18.26
N ALA A 202 13.81 9.81 -19.10
CA ALA A 202 14.20 10.80 -20.10
C ALA A 202 13.23 10.81 -21.31
N SER A 203 12.52 9.71 -21.57
CA SER A 203 11.56 9.58 -22.67
C SER A 203 10.21 10.21 -22.31
N PRO A 204 9.82 11.36 -22.91
CA PRO A 204 8.62 12.09 -22.51
C PRO A 204 7.31 11.39 -22.92
N GLU A 205 7.30 10.70 -24.06
CA GLU A 205 6.11 10.09 -24.66
C GLU A 205 6.00 8.59 -24.36
N HIS A 206 7.13 7.90 -24.24
CA HIS A 206 7.18 6.45 -23.99
C HIS A 206 8.21 6.12 -22.90
N PRO A 207 7.93 6.49 -21.63
CA PRO A 207 8.83 6.22 -20.51
C PRO A 207 8.95 4.74 -20.15
N LEU A 208 8.07 3.87 -20.66
CA LEU A 208 8.11 2.43 -20.42
C LEU A 208 8.33 1.64 -21.71
N SER A 209 9.15 0.60 -21.63
CA SER A 209 9.32 -0.40 -22.69
C SER A 209 9.40 -1.79 -22.07
N PRO A 210 8.99 -2.87 -22.76
CA PRO A 210 9.11 -4.22 -22.21
C PRO A 210 10.56 -4.55 -21.81
N ALA A 211 10.75 -5.17 -20.64
CA ALA A 211 12.04 -5.68 -20.21
C ALA A 211 12.36 -7.04 -20.85
N ILE A 212 13.55 -7.58 -20.54
CA ILE A 212 13.95 -8.93 -20.94
C ILE A 212 14.38 -9.68 -19.66
N PRO A 213 13.62 -10.68 -19.19
CA PRO A 213 12.33 -11.13 -19.72
C PRO A 213 11.21 -10.08 -19.51
N PRO A 214 10.16 -10.07 -20.34
CA PRO A 214 9.08 -9.07 -20.26
C PRO A 214 8.02 -9.38 -19.19
N ALA A 215 8.05 -10.58 -18.61
CA ALA A 215 7.14 -11.00 -17.56
C ALA A 215 7.68 -12.23 -16.83
N VAL A 216 7.09 -12.53 -15.66
CA VAL A 216 7.16 -13.83 -15.00
C VAL A 216 5.77 -14.46 -14.94
N ASP A 217 5.71 -15.76 -15.23
CA ASP A 217 4.52 -16.59 -15.15
C ASP A 217 4.25 -17.05 -13.72
N LEU A 218 3.00 -16.99 -13.30
CA LEU A 218 2.53 -17.48 -12.00
C LEU A 218 1.59 -18.68 -12.22
N PRO A 219 1.28 -19.46 -11.17
CA PRO A 219 0.35 -20.58 -11.29
C PRO A 219 -0.99 -20.15 -11.93
N PRO A 220 -1.56 -20.94 -12.86
CA PRO A 220 -2.85 -20.64 -13.47
C PRO A 220 -3.96 -20.41 -12.43
N GLY A 221 -4.70 -19.31 -12.54
CA GLY A 221 -5.77 -18.97 -11.60
C GLY A 221 -5.30 -18.43 -10.25
N SER A 222 -4.05 -17.97 -10.14
CA SER A 222 -3.48 -17.44 -8.91
C SER A 222 -3.82 -15.98 -8.64
N GLY A 223 -3.93 -15.18 -9.70
CA GLY A 223 -4.30 -13.77 -9.63
C GLY A 223 -3.30 -12.87 -8.85
N PRO A 224 -2.13 -12.53 -9.44
CA PRO A 224 -1.18 -11.58 -8.86
C PRO A 224 -1.81 -10.23 -8.49
N ARG A 225 -1.55 -9.75 -7.27
CA ARG A 225 -2.22 -8.56 -6.72
C ARG A 225 -1.25 -7.44 -6.36
N HIS A 226 -0.69 -7.43 -5.15
CA HIS A 226 0.24 -6.38 -4.69
C HIS A 226 1.66 -6.95 -4.60
N LEU A 227 2.64 -6.18 -5.04
CA LEU A 227 4.06 -6.50 -4.97
C LEU A 227 4.79 -5.44 -4.13
N LEU A 228 5.84 -5.80 -3.42
CA LEU A 228 6.81 -4.86 -2.86
C LEU A 228 8.22 -5.43 -2.90
N PHE A 229 9.23 -4.57 -2.73
CA PHE A 229 10.63 -4.96 -2.62
C PHE A 229 11.13 -4.85 -1.19
N ASP A 230 12.14 -5.66 -0.85
CA ASP A 230 13.00 -5.32 0.29
C ASP A 230 13.77 -4.02 0.02
N ALA A 231 14.28 -3.38 1.07
CA ALA A 231 14.95 -2.08 0.94
C ALA A 231 16.20 -2.11 0.02
N LYS A 232 16.79 -3.30 -0.20
CA LYS A 232 17.97 -3.47 -1.07
C LYS A 232 17.59 -3.85 -2.50
N GLY A 233 16.31 -4.08 -2.79
CA GLY A 233 15.83 -4.59 -4.07
C GLY A 233 16.34 -5.97 -4.44
N ARG A 234 16.79 -6.79 -3.46
CA ARG A 234 17.28 -8.15 -3.71
C ARG A 234 16.16 -9.18 -3.74
N HIS A 235 15.11 -8.91 -2.98
CA HIS A 235 13.92 -9.76 -2.93
C HIS A 235 12.67 -8.93 -3.21
N ALA A 236 11.71 -9.58 -3.86
CA ALA A 236 10.35 -9.07 -4.01
C ALA A 236 9.35 -10.03 -3.35
N TYR A 237 8.28 -9.47 -2.81
CA TYR A 237 7.18 -10.20 -2.19
C TYR A 237 5.90 -9.88 -2.96
N LEU A 238 5.12 -10.90 -3.32
CA LEU A 238 3.91 -10.76 -4.12
C LEU A 238 2.75 -11.50 -3.45
N THR A 239 1.58 -10.87 -3.37
CA THR A 239 0.33 -11.57 -3.05
C THR A 239 -0.33 -12.14 -4.29
N LEU A 240 -0.82 -13.38 -4.17
CA LEU A 240 -1.69 -14.03 -5.15
C LEU A 240 -3.11 -14.06 -4.56
N GLU A 241 -3.99 -13.20 -5.07
CA GLU A 241 -5.32 -12.96 -4.51
C GLU A 241 -6.15 -14.24 -4.49
N MET A 242 -6.27 -14.89 -5.64
CA MET A 242 -7.24 -15.95 -5.88
C MET A 242 -6.81 -17.28 -5.26
N SER A 243 -5.51 -17.54 -5.20
CA SER A 243 -4.97 -18.73 -4.52
C SER A 243 -4.71 -18.52 -3.02
N ALA A 244 -4.76 -17.26 -2.55
CA ALA A 244 -4.39 -16.85 -1.20
C ALA A 244 -3.00 -17.32 -0.78
N GLU A 245 -2.00 -16.91 -1.56
CA GLU A 245 -0.60 -17.22 -1.34
C GLU A 245 0.25 -15.95 -1.28
N VAL A 246 1.41 -16.05 -0.65
CA VAL A 246 2.51 -15.09 -0.77
C VAL A 246 3.70 -15.75 -1.45
N VAL A 247 4.29 -15.05 -2.42
CA VAL A 247 5.46 -15.49 -3.18
C VAL A 247 6.65 -14.61 -2.83
N VAL A 248 7.82 -15.22 -2.67
CA VAL A 248 9.12 -14.57 -2.54
C VAL A 248 9.88 -14.79 -3.84
N PHE A 249 10.43 -13.72 -4.40
CA PHE A 249 11.29 -13.76 -5.56
C PHE A 249 12.70 -13.31 -5.21
N ASP A 250 13.70 -13.94 -5.83
CA ASP A 250 14.99 -13.30 -6.08
C ASP A 250 14.86 -12.30 -7.22
N VAL A 251 15.52 -11.15 -7.07
CA VAL A 251 15.56 -10.10 -8.09
C VAL A 251 16.98 -10.00 -8.63
N GLN A 252 17.15 -10.24 -9.93
CA GLN A 252 18.44 -10.10 -10.60
C GLN A 252 18.26 -9.41 -11.96
N ASP A 253 18.91 -8.27 -12.13
CA ASP A 253 18.87 -7.46 -13.37
C ASP A 253 17.44 -7.20 -13.89
N GLY A 254 16.50 -7.00 -12.97
CA GLY A 254 15.08 -6.79 -13.28
C GLY A 254 14.25 -8.07 -13.36
N ALA A 255 14.86 -9.24 -13.56
CA ALA A 255 14.15 -10.52 -13.60
C ALA A 255 13.72 -11.00 -12.21
N LEU A 256 12.57 -11.66 -12.13
CA LEU A 256 12.05 -12.29 -10.93
C LEU A 256 12.18 -13.82 -11.04
N THR A 257 12.85 -14.45 -10.07
CA THR A 257 12.95 -15.91 -9.97
C THR A 257 12.29 -16.37 -8.68
N GLU A 258 11.27 -17.22 -8.77
CA GLU A 258 10.55 -17.69 -7.59
C GLU A 258 11.48 -18.45 -6.65
N ARG A 259 11.55 -18.00 -5.39
CA ARG A 259 12.34 -18.61 -4.32
C ARG A 259 11.47 -19.43 -3.37
N GLN A 260 10.27 -18.94 -3.10
CA GLN A 260 9.35 -19.55 -2.13
C GLN A 260 7.92 -19.12 -2.44
N ARG A 261 6.97 -20.03 -2.23
CA ARG A 261 5.54 -19.72 -2.20
C ARG A 261 4.90 -20.39 -0.99
N LEU A 262 4.06 -19.67 -0.26
CA LEU A 262 3.40 -20.15 0.95
C LEU A 262 1.90 -19.81 0.92
N PRO A 263 1.02 -20.73 1.38
CA PRO A 263 -0.38 -20.41 1.57
C PRO A 263 -0.57 -19.46 2.76
N LEU A 264 -1.50 -18.51 2.62
CA LEU A 264 -1.91 -17.62 3.71
C LEU A 264 -2.83 -18.33 4.69
N THR A 265 -3.70 -19.20 4.19
CA THR A 265 -4.66 -19.99 4.98
C THR A 265 -4.46 -21.49 4.77
N GLU A 266 -4.78 -22.28 5.79
CA GLU A 266 -4.84 -23.75 5.70
C GLU A 266 -6.22 -24.23 5.20
N SER A 267 -7.19 -23.32 5.08
CA SER A 267 -8.52 -23.65 4.59
C SER A 267 -8.51 -24.00 3.10
N THR A 268 -9.20 -25.08 2.76
CA THR A 268 -9.47 -25.44 1.36
C THR A 268 -10.69 -24.71 0.79
N ASP A 269 -11.49 -24.04 1.62
CA ASP A 269 -12.65 -23.26 1.19
C ASP A 269 -12.21 -22.08 0.32
N ALA A 270 -12.78 -21.97 -0.88
CA ALA A 270 -12.54 -20.86 -1.78
C ALA A 270 -12.94 -19.51 -1.17
N ALA A 271 -13.97 -19.48 -0.29
CA ALA A 271 -14.39 -18.27 0.37
C ALA A 271 -13.35 -17.73 1.38
N ALA A 272 -12.40 -18.55 1.83
CA ALA A 272 -11.30 -18.15 2.71
C ALA A 272 -10.07 -17.63 1.94
N LYS A 273 -10.12 -17.62 0.60
CA LYS A 273 -8.98 -17.28 -0.25
C LYS A 273 -9.15 -15.93 -0.94
N ALA A 274 -8.54 -14.89 -0.38
CA ALA A 274 -8.55 -13.56 -0.98
C ALA A 274 -7.40 -12.71 -0.44
N ALA A 275 -6.15 -13.02 -0.85
CA ALA A 275 -4.99 -12.23 -0.43
C ALA A 275 -5.18 -10.75 -0.77
N GLY A 276 -4.74 -9.86 0.12
CA GLY A 276 -4.92 -8.42 0.02
C GLY A 276 -3.60 -7.66 -0.03
N GLY A 277 -3.47 -6.69 0.86
CA GLY A 277 -2.27 -5.86 1.01
C GLY A 277 -1.13 -6.65 1.67
N LEU A 278 0.10 -6.17 1.47
CA LEU A 278 1.29 -6.66 2.16
C LEU A 278 2.21 -5.49 2.46
N HIS A 279 2.86 -5.52 3.62
CA HIS A 279 3.82 -4.49 4.05
C HIS A 279 4.96 -5.12 4.84
N LEU A 280 6.17 -4.62 4.62
CA LEU A 280 7.31 -4.89 5.48
C LEU A 280 7.30 -3.93 6.66
N SER A 281 7.74 -4.41 7.81
CA SER A 281 8.22 -3.53 8.88
C SER A 281 9.42 -2.71 8.41
N ALA A 282 9.61 -1.51 8.96
CA ALA A 282 10.66 -0.57 8.53
C ALA A 282 12.09 -1.14 8.61
N ASP A 283 12.34 -2.09 9.52
CA ASP A 283 13.61 -2.79 9.66
C ASP A 283 13.76 -4.01 8.72
N GLY A 284 12.73 -4.32 7.92
CA GLY A 284 12.66 -5.43 6.99
C GLY A 284 12.60 -6.82 7.63
N ARG A 285 12.46 -6.93 8.96
CA ARG A 285 12.53 -8.23 9.65
C ARG A 285 11.22 -9.01 9.63
N PHE A 286 10.11 -8.34 9.37
CA PHE A 286 8.78 -8.93 9.36
C PHE A 286 7.97 -8.49 8.16
N LEU A 287 7.26 -9.44 7.55
CA LEU A 287 6.27 -9.21 6.50
C LEU A 287 4.87 -9.49 7.06
N TYR A 288 3.95 -8.60 6.78
CA TYR A 288 2.53 -8.72 7.10
C TYR A 288 1.75 -8.86 5.80
N VAL A 289 0.76 -9.75 5.77
CA VAL A 289 -0.10 -9.96 4.59
C VAL A 289 -1.55 -10.05 5.05
N SER A 290 -2.46 -9.29 4.45
CA SER A 290 -3.89 -9.45 4.73
C SER A 290 -4.48 -10.59 3.89
N ASN A 291 -5.38 -11.36 4.50
CA ASN A 291 -6.23 -12.32 3.80
C ASN A 291 -7.69 -12.00 4.11
N ARG A 292 -8.46 -11.71 3.07
CA ARG A 292 -9.89 -11.34 3.14
C ARG A 292 -10.75 -12.61 3.05
N GLY A 293 -12.02 -12.45 2.68
CA GLY A 293 -12.95 -13.57 2.60
C GLY A 293 -13.38 -13.99 3.99
N THR A 294 -13.65 -15.27 4.21
CA THR A 294 -14.05 -15.80 5.53
C THR A 294 -12.89 -15.89 6.53
N ALA A 295 -11.63 -15.76 6.07
CA ALA A 295 -10.45 -15.81 6.93
C ALA A 295 -10.27 -14.52 7.75
N ASN A 296 -10.39 -13.35 7.11
CA ASN A 296 -10.31 -12.02 7.72
C ASN A 296 -9.19 -11.89 8.76
N GLU A 297 -7.95 -12.04 8.30
CA GLU A 297 -6.74 -12.08 9.13
C GLU A 297 -5.56 -11.28 8.55
N ILE A 298 -4.65 -10.85 9.43
CA ILE A 298 -3.27 -10.53 9.07
C ILE A 298 -2.39 -11.75 9.37
N VAL A 299 -1.67 -12.21 8.35
CA VAL A 299 -0.66 -13.26 8.45
C VAL A 299 0.71 -12.61 8.63
N VAL A 300 1.43 -13.01 9.66
CA VAL A 300 2.72 -12.42 10.07
C VAL A 300 3.84 -13.42 9.83
N TYR A 301 4.88 -12.97 9.14
CA TYR A 301 6.07 -13.76 8.84
C TYR A 301 7.34 -13.08 9.37
N ALA A 302 8.30 -13.87 9.85
CA ALA A 302 9.69 -13.44 9.95
C ALA A 302 10.35 -13.53 8.57
N VAL A 303 11.20 -12.57 8.25
CA VAL A 303 11.96 -12.51 7.01
C VAL A 303 13.41 -12.94 7.27
N GLY A 304 13.88 -13.92 6.50
CA GLY A 304 15.26 -14.37 6.49
C GLY A 304 16.20 -13.25 6.07
N LYS A 305 17.18 -12.91 6.91
CA LYS A 305 18.09 -11.77 6.71
C LYS A 305 18.89 -11.85 5.41
N ASP A 306 19.26 -13.06 5.01
CA ASP A 306 20.17 -13.29 3.89
C ASP A 306 19.44 -13.68 2.60
N ASP A 307 18.39 -14.50 2.72
CA ASP A 307 17.69 -15.12 1.59
C ASP A 307 16.23 -14.67 1.42
N GLY A 308 15.77 -13.73 2.24
CA GLY A 308 14.42 -13.17 2.15
C GLY A 308 13.29 -14.15 2.46
N ARG A 309 13.57 -15.40 2.85
CA ARG A 309 12.55 -16.43 3.04
C ARG A 309 11.62 -16.09 4.20
N LEU A 310 10.36 -16.47 4.06
CA LEU A 310 9.33 -16.25 5.04
C LEU A 310 9.16 -17.46 5.95
N THR A 311 9.10 -17.21 7.26
CA THR A 311 8.72 -18.18 8.29
C THR A 311 7.47 -17.68 9.01
N LEU A 312 6.39 -18.46 8.99
CA LEU A 312 5.13 -18.08 9.64
C LEU A 312 5.32 -17.90 11.15
N LEU A 313 4.83 -16.79 11.69
CA LEU A 313 4.86 -16.49 13.12
C LEU A 313 3.47 -16.47 13.76
N GLN A 314 2.47 -15.96 13.03
CA GLN A 314 1.14 -15.73 13.55
C GLN A 314 0.12 -15.57 12.43
N ARG A 315 -1.11 -15.98 12.71
CA ARG A 315 -2.33 -15.53 12.04
C ARG A 315 -3.17 -14.78 13.06
N ARG A 316 -3.56 -13.54 12.76
CA ARG A 316 -4.29 -12.67 13.68
C ARG A 316 -5.57 -12.19 13.02
N SER A 317 -6.73 -12.55 13.58
CA SER A 317 -8.01 -12.00 13.14
C SER A 317 -7.97 -10.47 13.13
N VAL A 318 -8.54 -9.84 12.10
CA VAL A 318 -8.64 -8.38 11.97
C VAL A 318 -9.79 -7.78 12.77
N GLU A 319 -10.59 -8.63 13.43
CA GLU A 319 -11.78 -8.24 14.21
C GLU A 319 -12.78 -7.38 13.44
N GLY A 320 -12.89 -7.66 12.14
CA GLY A 320 -13.75 -7.00 11.18
C GLY A 320 -13.83 -7.81 9.89
N ASP A 321 -14.37 -7.19 8.84
CA ASP A 321 -14.57 -7.83 7.54
C ASP A 321 -13.88 -7.06 6.42
N HIS A 322 -13.23 -7.82 5.53
CA HIS A 322 -12.55 -7.35 4.33
C HIS A 322 -11.39 -6.38 4.65
N PRO A 323 -10.29 -6.86 5.27
CA PRO A 323 -9.09 -6.06 5.51
C PRO A 323 -8.41 -5.70 4.19
N ARG A 324 -8.86 -4.60 3.58
CA ARG A 324 -8.48 -4.16 2.23
C ARG A 324 -7.02 -3.71 2.21
N GLU A 325 -6.63 -2.96 3.22
CA GLU A 325 -5.27 -2.46 3.46
C GLU A 325 -4.98 -2.34 4.95
N PHE A 326 -3.72 -2.12 5.28
CA PHE A 326 -3.27 -1.81 6.63
C PHE A 326 -1.99 -0.97 6.60
N ALA A 327 -1.64 -0.34 7.71
CA ALA A 327 -0.39 0.40 7.86
C ALA A 327 0.26 0.08 9.20
N LEU A 328 1.59 0.07 9.23
CA LEU A 328 2.34 0.19 10.48
C LEU A 328 2.43 1.67 10.84
N ASP A 329 2.34 2.00 12.11
CA ASP A 329 2.62 3.36 12.57
C ASP A 329 4.11 3.71 12.39
N PRO A 330 4.47 5.01 12.38
CA PRO A 330 5.86 5.43 12.16
C PRO A 330 6.85 4.85 13.17
N ASP A 331 6.42 4.65 14.43
CA ASP A 331 7.27 4.07 15.47
C ASP A 331 7.29 2.53 15.45
N GLY A 332 6.44 1.91 14.61
CA GLY A 332 6.31 0.47 14.43
C GLY A 332 5.72 -0.28 15.64
N ASN A 333 5.10 0.42 16.59
CA ASN A 333 4.50 -0.18 17.79
C ASN A 333 3.04 -0.60 17.60
N TYR A 334 2.42 -0.25 16.47
CA TYR A 334 1.03 -0.49 16.14
C TYR A 334 0.86 -0.89 14.68
N LEU A 335 -0.21 -1.65 14.42
CA LEU A 335 -0.70 -1.94 13.09
C LEU A 335 -2.18 -1.58 13.01
N LEU A 336 -2.53 -0.76 12.02
CA LEU A 336 -3.87 -0.26 11.77
C LEU A 336 -4.45 -0.99 10.57
N VAL A 337 -5.61 -1.62 10.70
CA VAL A 337 -6.27 -2.38 9.63
C VAL A 337 -7.51 -1.66 9.15
N ALA A 338 -7.59 -1.39 7.85
CA ALA A 338 -8.77 -0.86 7.17
C ALA A 338 -9.73 -2.00 6.80
N ASN A 339 -10.72 -2.27 7.66
CA ASN A 339 -11.73 -3.30 7.43
C ASN A 339 -12.92 -2.71 6.66
N GLN A 340 -12.81 -2.75 5.33
CA GLN A 340 -13.71 -2.06 4.39
C GLN A 340 -15.18 -2.42 4.60
N LYS A 341 -15.53 -3.71 4.67
CA LYS A 341 -16.94 -4.15 4.70
C LYS A 341 -17.58 -3.99 6.07
N SER A 342 -16.78 -3.95 7.13
CA SER A 342 -17.27 -3.68 8.49
C SER A 342 -17.21 -2.20 8.89
N ASN A 343 -16.83 -1.30 7.97
CA ASN A 343 -16.79 0.15 8.20
C ASN A 343 -16.02 0.56 9.48
N GLN A 344 -14.80 0.05 9.64
CA GLN A 344 -13.96 0.39 10.79
C GLN A 344 -12.47 0.30 10.47
N ILE A 345 -11.68 1.07 11.21
CA ILE A 345 -10.24 0.89 11.35
C ILE A 345 -9.98 0.24 12.71
N VAL A 346 -9.26 -0.88 12.72
CA VAL A 346 -8.87 -1.59 13.95
C VAL A 346 -7.39 -1.37 14.20
N VAL A 347 -7.04 -0.87 15.39
CA VAL A 347 -5.64 -0.64 15.79
C VAL A 347 -5.20 -1.70 16.78
N MET A 348 -4.10 -2.39 16.47
CA MET A 348 -3.54 -3.46 17.29
C MET A 348 -2.13 -3.11 17.74
N ARG A 349 -1.76 -3.50 18.96
CA ARG A 349 -0.36 -3.45 19.38
C ARG A 349 0.49 -4.37 18.52
N ARG A 350 1.69 -3.94 18.19
CA ARG A 350 2.75 -4.74 17.59
C ARG A 350 3.92 -4.80 18.54
N ASP A 351 4.51 -5.97 18.74
CA ASP A 351 5.82 -6.09 19.38
C ASP A 351 6.91 -5.99 18.31
N PRO A 352 7.72 -4.91 18.25
CA PRO A 352 8.75 -4.76 17.22
C PRO A 352 9.85 -5.81 17.28
N ARG A 353 10.01 -6.50 18.42
CA ARG A 353 11.06 -7.52 18.57
C ARG A 353 10.65 -8.86 17.99
N SER A 354 9.40 -9.27 18.21
CA SER A 354 8.87 -10.56 17.72
C SER A 354 8.04 -10.44 16.45
N GLY A 355 7.64 -9.22 16.06
CA GLY A 355 6.76 -8.94 14.93
C GLY A 355 5.29 -9.27 15.18
N LYS A 356 4.94 -9.91 16.30
CA LYS A 356 3.58 -10.38 16.58
C LYS A 356 2.63 -9.22 16.88
N LEU A 357 1.37 -9.42 16.51
CA LEU A 357 0.24 -8.54 16.77
C LEU A 357 -0.50 -9.00 18.03
N GLY A 358 -0.71 -8.07 18.96
CA GLY A 358 -1.30 -8.31 20.27
C GLY A 358 -2.75 -7.87 20.37
N GLU A 359 -3.06 -7.25 21.51
CA GLU A 359 -4.38 -6.72 21.84
C GLU A 359 -4.80 -5.59 20.89
N THR A 360 -6.10 -5.51 20.64
CA THR A 360 -6.74 -4.38 19.97
C THR A 360 -6.83 -3.22 20.95
N VAL A 361 -6.27 -2.06 20.59
CA VAL A 361 -6.31 -0.85 21.43
C VAL A 361 -7.42 0.11 21.02
N GLN A 362 -7.90 0.01 19.78
CA GLN A 362 -9.00 0.85 19.28
C GLN A 362 -9.75 0.17 18.14
N LYS A 363 -11.07 0.44 18.06
CA LYS A 363 -11.88 0.25 16.86
C LYS A 363 -12.56 1.58 16.54
N LEU A 364 -12.11 2.23 15.47
CA LEU A 364 -12.64 3.52 15.02
C LEU A 364 -13.68 3.28 13.92
N PRO A 365 -14.93 3.73 14.06
CA PRO A 365 -15.88 3.73 12.95
C PRO A 365 -15.38 4.61 11.80
N GLN A 366 -15.31 4.05 10.60
CA GLN A 366 -14.87 4.75 9.39
C GLN A 366 -15.56 4.09 8.20
N GLN A 367 -16.25 4.86 7.35
CA GLN A 367 -17.00 4.28 6.23
C GLN A 367 -16.05 3.82 5.13
N ALA A 368 -16.15 2.52 4.79
CA ALA A 368 -15.45 1.81 3.74
C ALA A 368 -13.96 2.21 3.55
N PRO A 369 -13.12 2.16 4.60
CA PRO A 369 -11.71 2.50 4.48
C PRO A 369 -11.00 1.51 3.56
N SER A 370 -10.10 2.00 2.72
CA SER A 370 -9.43 1.21 1.69
C SER A 370 -7.93 1.44 1.58
N ASP A 371 -7.39 2.51 2.17
CA ASP A 371 -5.96 2.77 2.27
C ASP A 371 -5.66 3.63 3.52
N LEU A 372 -4.45 3.47 4.07
CA LEU A 372 -3.95 4.16 5.25
C LEU A 372 -2.52 4.65 4.97
N LYS A 373 -2.25 5.94 5.16
CA LYS A 373 -0.92 6.54 4.99
C LYS A 373 -0.60 7.49 6.14
N PHE A 374 0.60 7.39 6.69
CA PHE A 374 1.10 8.37 7.65
C PHE A 374 1.86 9.49 6.94
N LEU A 375 1.71 10.72 7.43
CA LEU A 375 2.65 11.80 7.15
C LEU A 375 3.78 11.75 8.19
N GLU A 376 5.01 11.98 7.75
CA GLU A 376 6.24 11.98 8.57
C GLU A 376 6.68 13.38 8.98
#